data_AF-F2NSH1-F1
#
_entry.id   AF-F2NSH1-F1
#
_cell.length_a   1.000
_cell.length_b   1.000
_cell.length_c   1.000
_cell.angle_alpha   90.00
_cell.angle_beta   90.00
_cell.angle_gamma   90.00
#
_symmetry.space_group_name_H-M   'P 1'
#
loop_
_entity.id
_entity.type
_entity.pdbx_description
1 polymer ?
#
loop_
_entity_poly.entity_id
_entity_poly.type
_entity_poly.pdbx_seq_one_letter_code
_entity_poly.pdbx_strand_id
1 'polypeptide(L)' 'MTAGQFADIVAEMRAAQKCYFRTRSQKSLEKSKELEKKVDDIIAKREAMQKGKQLNLFEEIKE' A
#
# COMPACT_ATOMS: atom_id res chain seq x y z
N MET A 1 -11.37 -2.34 1.53
CA MET A 1 -10.22 -3.07 2.10
C MET A 1 -10.22 -2.87 3.60
N THR A 2 -10.09 -3.95 4.36
CA THR A 2 -9.92 -3.86 5.83
C THR A 2 -8.44 -3.72 6.17
N ALA A 3 -8.13 -3.31 7.41
CA ALA A 3 -6.75 -3.23 7.89
C ALA A 3 -6.06 -4.61 7.86
N GLY A 4 -6.81 -5.69 8.13
CA GLY A 4 -6.30 -7.07 8.05
C GLY A 4 -5.84 -7.44 6.63
N GLN A 5 -6.67 -7.16 5.62
CA GLN A 5 -6.31 -7.41 4.22
C GLN A 5 -5.06 -6.64 3.79
N PHE A 6 -4.85 -5.43 4.32
CA PHE A 6 -3.63 -4.66 4.05
C PHE A 6 -2.41 -5.31 4.71
N ALA A 7 -2.54 -5.73 5.97
CA ALA A 7 -1.48 -6.43 6.69
C ALA A 7 -1.08 -7.73 5.96
N ASP A 8 -2.04 -8.47 5.42
CA ASP A 8 -1.77 -9.71 4.65
C ASP A 8 -0.96 -9.42 3.38
N ILE A 9 -1.33 -8.38 2.61
CA ILE A 9 -0.59 -7.97 1.40
C ILE A 9 0.83 -7.55 1.76
N VAL A 10 1.02 -6.78 2.84
CA VAL A 10 2.36 -6.36 3.30
C VAL A 10 3.17 -7.56 3.79
N ALA A 11 2.55 -8.52 4.47
CA ALA A 11 3.22 -9.75 4.90
C ALA A 11 3.69 -10.58 3.70
N GLU A 12 2.85 -10.74 2.67
CA GLU A 12 3.20 -11.42 1.42
C GLU A 12 4.33 -10.69 0.69
N MET A 13 4.29 -9.35 0.65
CA MET A 13 5.34 -8.52 0.06
C MET A 13 6.68 -8.76 0.75
N ARG A 14 6.70 -8.76 2.08
CA ARG A 14 7.91 -9.04 2.86
C ARG A 14 8.43 -10.47 2.66
N ALA A 15 7.54 -11.45 2.50
CA ALA A 15 7.94 -12.82 2.20
C ALA A 15 8.61 -12.92 0.82
N ALA A 16 8.03 -12.27 -0.21
CA ALA A 16 8.60 -12.24 -1.55
C ALA A 16 9.98 -11.55 -1.59
N GLN A 17 10.12 -10.40 -0.91
CA GLN A 17 11.40 -9.70 -0.76
C GLN A 17 12.47 -10.60 -0.11
N LYS A 18 12.15 -11.24 1.03
CA LYS A 18 13.07 -12.16 1.71
C LYS A 18 13.47 -13.33 0.82
N CYS A 19 12.51 -13.88 0.06
CA CYS A 19 12.77 -14.94 -0.90
C CYS A 19 13.72 -14.49 -2.02
N TYR A 20 13.53 -13.28 -2.55
CA TYR A 20 14.44 -12.68 -3.54
C TYR A 20 15.84 -12.48 -2.96
N PHE A 21 15.99 -11.92 -1.76
CA PHE A 21 17.32 -11.76 -1.16
C PHE A 21 18.03 -13.08 -0.91
N ARG A 22 17.27 -14.15 -0.58
CA ARG A 22 17.80 -15.49 -0.36
C ARG A 22 18.21 -16.20 -1.66
N THR A 23 17.41 -16.07 -2.72
CA THR A 23 17.54 -16.90 -3.93
C THR A 23 18.02 -16.13 -5.16
N ARG A 24 17.96 -14.80 -5.13
CA ARG A 24 18.13 -13.88 -6.26
C ARG A 24 17.27 -14.24 -7.47
N SER A 25 16.14 -14.93 -7.25
CA SER A 25 15.29 -15.38 -8.34
C SER A 25 14.51 -14.21 -8.97
N GLN A 26 14.49 -14.15 -10.29
CA GLN A 26 13.75 -13.16 -11.05
C GLN A 26 12.24 -13.19 -10.74
N LYS A 27 11.68 -14.39 -10.58
CA LYS A 27 10.26 -14.58 -10.21
C LYS A 27 9.92 -13.96 -8.86
N SER A 28 10.80 -14.10 -7.86
CA SER A 28 10.61 -13.47 -6.55
C SER A 28 10.72 -11.96 -6.62
N LEU A 29 11.58 -11.43 -7.49
CA LEU A 29 11.70 -9.98 -7.72
C LEU A 29 10.43 -9.40 -8.35
N GLU A 30 9.92 -10.05 -9.40
CA GLU A 30 8.68 -9.63 -10.08
C GLU A 30 7.49 -9.64 -9.12
N LYS A 31 7.34 -10.73 -8.37
CA LYS A 31 6.29 -10.84 -7.35
C LYS A 31 6.41 -9.76 -6.26
N SER A 32 7.62 -9.42 -5.83
CA SER A 32 7.87 -8.32 -4.88
C SER A 32 7.37 -6.98 -5.43
N LYS A 33 7.74 -6.66 -6.67
CA LYS A 33 7.38 -5.39 -7.33
C LYS A 33 5.87 -5.25 -7.54
N GLU A 34 5.20 -6.33 -7.92
CA GLU A 34 3.73 -6.32 -8.05
C GLU A 34 3.03 -6.02 -6.72
N LEU A 35 3.53 -6.60 -5.62
CA LEU A 35 2.98 -6.37 -4.29
C LEU A 35 3.29 -4.96 -3.79
N GLU A 36 4.50 -4.45 -4.04
CA GLU A 36 4.89 -3.06 -3.75
C GLU A 36 3.95 -2.08 -4.44
N LYS A 37 3.70 -2.24 -5.74
CA LYS A 37 2.76 -1.38 -6.47
C LYS A 37 1.35 -1.40 -5.88
N LYS A 38 0.86 -2.58 -5.48
CA LYS A 38 -0.46 -2.70 -4.83
C LYS A 38 -0.50 -1.94 -3.50
N VAL A 39 0.56 -2.05 -2.70
CA VAL A 39 0.68 -1.31 -1.43
C VAL A 39 0.69 0.19 -1.67
N ASP A 40 1.48 0.67 -2.63
CA ASP A 40 1.57 2.09 -2.99
C ASP A 40 0.23 2.65 -3.48
N ASP A 41 -0.49 1.91 -4.33
CA ASP A 41 -1.82 2.29 -4.82
C ASP A 41 -2.83 2.44 -3.66
N ILE A 42 -2.74 1.57 -2.65
CA ILE A 42 -3.62 1.63 -1.46
C ILE A 42 -3.27 2.82 -0.58
N ILE A 43 -1.98 3.09 -0.38
CA ILE A 43 -1.50 4.25 0.40
C ILE A 43 -1.94 5.54 -0.29
N ALA A 44 -1.71 5.67 -1.60
CA ALA A 44 -2.10 6.85 -2.38
C ALA A 44 -3.61 7.10 -2.31
N LYS A 45 -4.44 6.05 -2.42
CA LYS A 45 -5.91 6.16 -2.23
C LYS A 45 -6.28 6.65 -0.84
N ARG A 46 -5.59 6.16 0.20
CA ARG A 46 -5.82 6.60 1.58
C ARG A 46 -5.46 8.06 1.79
N GLU A 47 -4.32 8.50 1.26
CA GLU A 47 -3.86 9.89 1.34
C GLU A 47 -4.81 10.83 0.60
N ALA A 48 -5.26 10.45 -0.59
CA ALA A 48 -6.24 11.23 -1.35
C ALA A 48 -7.56 11.40 -0.58
N MET A 49 -8.06 10.33 0.04
CA MET A 49 -9.27 10.39 0.89
C MET A 49 -9.06 11.28 2.13
N GLN A 50 -7.90 11.22 2.78
CA GLN A 50 -7.61 12.09 3.93
C GLN A 50 -7.50 13.56 3.53
N LYS A 51 -6.87 13.85 2.39
CA LYS A 51 -6.74 15.21 1.87
C LYS A 51 -8.10 15.80 1.49
N GLY A 52 -8.96 15.03 0.84
CA GLY A 52 -10.33 15.43 0.55
C GLY A 52 -11.16 15.69 1.82
N LYS A 53 -11.01 14.84 2.85
CA LYS A 53 -11.71 15.02 4.13
C LYS A 53 -11.23 16.25 4.91
N GLN A 54 -9.94 16.57 4.85
CA GLN A 54 -9.41 17.80 5.44
C GLN A 54 -9.94 19.05 4.72
N LEU A 55 -9.99 19.06 3.39
CA LEU A 55 -10.52 20.19 2.61
C LEU A 55 -11.98 20.50 2.96
N ASN A 56 -12.84 19.50 2.99
CA ASN A 56 -14.27 19.69 3.31
C ASN A 56 -14.47 20.24 4.74
N LEU A 57 -13.67 19.79 5.72
CA LEU A 57 -13.74 20.27 7.09
C LEU A 57 -13.38 21.76 7.23
N PHE A 58 -12.47 22.28 6.39
CA PHE A 58 -12.13 23.70 6.39
C PHE A 58 -13.19 24.57 5.70
N GLU A 59 -14.01 24.00 4.82
CA GLU A 59 -15.14 24.70 4.19
C GLU A 59 -16.34 24.77 5.15
N GLU A 60 -16.67 23.69 5.85
CA GLU A 60 -17.77 23.66 6.85
C GLU A 60 -17.53 24.60 8.06
N ILE A 61 -16.29 24.95 8.39
CA ILE A 61 -15.98 25.86 9.52
C ILE A 61 -16.12 27.34 9.11
N LYS A 62 -16.23 27.63 7.80
CA LYS A 62 -16.35 29.00 7.28
C LYS A 62 -17.79 29.47 7.07
N GLU A 63 -18.78 28.59 7.23
CA GLU A 63 -20.22 28.93 7.33
C GLU A 63 -20.65 29.11 8.80
#